data_AF-A0A1A8UCA1-F1
#
_entry.id   AF-A0A1A8UCA1-F1
#
_cell.length_a   1.000
_cell.length_b   1.000
_cell.length_c   1.000
_cell.angle_alpha   90.00
_cell.angle_beta   90.00
_cell.angle_gamma   90.00
#
_symmetry.space_group_name_H-M   'P 1'
#
loop_
_entity.id
_entity.type
_entity.pdbx_description
1 polymer ?
#
loop_
_entity_poly.entity_id
_entity_poly.type
_entity_poly.pdbx_seq_one_letter_code
_entity_poly.pdbx_strand_id
1 'polypeptide(L)'
;VTTATVYWDPDHKLVLLKEGVMETAGDAYGYLNNTLSTTGWSVLEIRAGHGKTPETDEVTFFLAGYLEGFLTAQQMMDHYTNMYPQLISDPKILGSVKTFMAKQDSWVREQVKLNKSADPLWKH
;
A
#
# COMPACT_ATOMS: atom_id res chain seq x y z
N VAL A 1 -19.41 -0.06 -5.67
CA VAL A 1 -18.17 -0.85 -5.52
C VAL A 1 -17.23 -0.40 -6.63
N THR A 2 -16.00 -0.01 -6.28
CA THR A 2 -14.94 0.28 -7.25
C THR A 2 -14.00 -0.92 -7.28
N THR A 3 -13.64 -1.39 -8.46
CA THR A 3 -12.81 -2.58 -8.65
C THR A 3 -11.58 -2.22 -9.48
N ALA A 4 -10.47 -2.92 -9.27
CA ALA A 4 -9.31 -2.79 -10.12
C ALA A 4 -8.45 -4.06 -10.11
N THR A 5 -7.64 -4.20 -11.14
CA THR A 5 -6.61 -5.24 -11.28
C THR A 5 -5.30 -4.60 -11.71
N VAL A 6 -4.18 -5.09 -11.19
CA VAL A 6 -2.83 -4.68 -11.60
C VAL A 6 -2.02 -5.88 -12.08
N TYR A 7 -1.13 -5.62 -13.02
CA TYR A 7 -0.14 -6.55 -13.53
C TYR A 7 1.26 -5.97 -13.35
N TRP A 8 2.23 -6.84 -13.07
CA TRP A 8 3.65 -6.50 -13.08
C TRP A 8 4.20 -6.64 -14.49
N ASP A 9 4.84 -5.59 -14.98
CA ASP A 9 5.66 -5.61 -16.18
C ASP A 9 7.14 -5.75 -15.76
N PRO A 10 7.72 -6.96 -15.80
CA PRO A 10 9.09 -7.18 -15.34
C PRO A 10 10.15 -6.55 -16.25
N ASP A 11 9.85 -6.39 -17.53
CA ASP A 11 10.80 -5.85 -18.52
C ASP A 11 11.00 -4.34 -18.30
N HIS A 12 9.91 -3.63 -18.00
CA HIS A 12 9.94 -2.18 -17.76
C HIS A 12 9.93 -1.79 -16.28
N LYS A 13 9.72 -2.76 -15.37
CA LYS A 13 9.50 -2.55 -13.92
C LYS A 13 8.35 -1.57 -13.64
N LEU A 14 7.24 -1.76 -14.35
CA LEU A 14 6.05 -0.90 -14.27
C LEU A 14 4.84 -1.70 -13.77
N VAL A 15 3.88 -0.97 -13.21
CA VAL A 15 2.57 -1.52 -12.86
C VAL A 15 1.58 -1.16 -13.95
N LEU A 16 0.97 -2.16 -14.57
CA LEU A 16 -0.11 -1.98 -15.55
C LEU A 16 -1.45 -2.10 -14.84
N LEU A 17 -2.13 -0.98 -14.66
CA LEU A 17 -3.42 -0.89 -13.98
C LEU A 17 -4.59 -1.03 -14.96
N LYS A 18 -5.59 -1.81 -14.59
CA LYS A 18 -6.91 -1.85 -15.23
C LYS A 18 -8.00 -1.53 -14.23
N GLU A 19 -8.71 -0.45 -14.48
CA GLU A 19 -9.83 0.01 -13.67
C GLU A 19 -11.14 -0.70 -14.05
N GLY A 20 -12.04 -0.87 -13.09
CA GLY A 20 -13.39 -1.39 -13.32
C GLY A 20 -13.47 -2.90 -13.57
N VAL A 21 -12.36 -3.64 -13.40
CA VAL A 21 -12.30 -5.09 -13.64
C VAL A 21 -11.62 -5.83 -12.49
N MET A 22 -12.07 -7.08 -12.25
CA MET A 22 -11.43 -8.04 -11.35
C MET A 22 -11.01 -9.26 -12.15
N GLU A 23 -9.85 -9.20 -12.77
CA GLU A 23 -9.30 -10.32 -13.54
C GLU A 23 -8.48 -11.20 -12.59
N THR A 24 -8.97 -12.40 -12.27
CA THR A 24 -8.29 -13.31 -11.34
C THR A 24 -6.94 -13.82 -11.85
N ALA A 25 -6.65 -13.58 -13.13
CA ALA A 25 -5.37 -13.86 -13.77
C ALA A 25 -4.31 -12.78 -13.51
N GLY A 26 -4.70 -11.62 -12.97
CA GLY A 26 -3.80 -10.52 -12.64
C GLY A 26 -3.01 -10.75 -11.35
N ASP A 27 -1.91 -10.02 -11.23
CA ASP A 27 -0.92 -10.23 -10.18
C ASP A 27 -1.39 -9.66 -8.82
N ALA A 28 -2.23 -8.64 -8.85
CA ALA A 28 -3.15 -8.33 -7.76
C ALA A 28 -4.49 -7.77 -8.27
N TYR A 29 -5.60 -8.13 -7.63
CA TYR A 29 -6.93 -7.62 -7.95
C TYR A 29 -7.78 -7.48 -6.69
N GLY A 30 -8.81 -6.64 -6.76
CA GLY A 30 -9.60 -6.35 -5.58
C GLY A 30 -10.66 -5.29 -5.81
N TYR A 31 -11.27 -4.88 -4.71
CA TYR A 31 -12.31 -3.86 -4.71
C TYR A 31 -12.36 -3.06 -3.43
N LEU A 32 -12.86 -1.84 -3.55
CA LEU A 32 -13.34 -1.03 -2.45
C LEU A 32 -14.86 -0.92 -2.53
N ASN A 33 -15.53 -1.48 -1.54
CA ASN A 33 -16.95 -1.24 -1.31
C ASN A 33 -17.12 -0.07 -0.33
N ASN A 34 -17.26 1.14 -0.87
CA ASN A 34 -17.44 2.34 -0.06
C ASN A 34 -18.89 2.46 0.43
N THR A 35 -19.16 1.87 1.59
CA THR A 35 -20.45 1.95 2.29
C THR A 35 -20.38 2.80 3.57
N LEU A 36 -19.32 3.60 3.73
CA LEU A 36 -19.02 4.34 4.97
C LEU A 36 -20.21 5.16 5.49
N SER A 37 -20.90 5.87 4.61
CA SER A 37 -22.05 6.71 4.98
C SER A 37 -23.29 5.92 5.40
N THR A 38 -23.42 4.67 4.97
CA THR A 38 -24.59 3.82 5.22
C THR A 38 -24.38 2.81 6.34
N THR A 39 -23.16 2.28 6.50
CA THR A 39 -22.84 1.19 7.44
C THR A 39 -21.81 1.59 8.49
N GLY A 40 -21.15 2.75 8.33
CA GLY A 40 -19.99 3.13 9.13
C GLY A 40 -18.68 2.46 8.66
N TRP A 41 -18.71 1.64 7.62
CA TRP A 41 -17.53 0.91 7.13
C TRP A 41 -17.41 0.99 5.61
N SER A 42 -16.18 1.23 5.14
CA SER A 42 -15.78 0.80 3.79
C SER A 42 -15.06 -0.53 3.91
N VAL A 43 -15.28 -1.42 2.94
CA VAL A 43 -14.65 -2.74 2.91
C VAL A 43 -13.70 -2.80 1.73
N LEU A 44 -12.42 -3.02 2.01
CA LEU A 44 -11.38 -3.26 1.02
C LEU A 44 -11.05 -4.76 1.03
N GLU A 45 -11.07 -5.40 -0.14
CA GLU A 45 -10.54 -6.76 -0.33
C GLU A 45 -9.50 -6.72 -1.45
N ILE A 46 -8.33 -7.30 -1.18
CA ILE A 46 -7.22 -7.44 -2.13
C ILE A 46 -6.76 -8.89 -2.13
N ARG A 47 -6.52 -9.40 -3.33
CA ARG A 47 -5.89 -10.69 -3.58
C ARG A 47 -4.68 -10.46 -4.45
N ALA A 48 -3.49 -10.79 -3.94
CA ALA A 48 -2.22 -10.61 -4.64
C ALA A 48 -1.44 -11.93 -4.67
N GLY A 49 -0.62 -12.15 -5.70
CA GLY A 49 0.20 -13.35 -5.86
C GLY A 49 -0.57 -14.60 -6.31
N HIS A 50 -1.82 -14.43 -6.74
CA HIS A 50 -2.68 -15.51 -7.25
C HIS A 50 -2.87 -15.45 -8.78
N GLY A 51 -2.10 -14.61 -9.46
CA GLY A 51 -2.12 -14.46 -10.92
C GLY A 51 -1.56 -15.68 -11.66
N LYS A 52 -1.53 -15.61 -12.99
CA LYS A 52 -1.03 -16.73 -13.83
C LYS A 52 0.45 -16.99 -13.62
N THR A 53 1.24 -15.93 -13.46
CA THR A 53 2.68 -16.01 -13.27
C THR A 53 2.97 -15.78 -11.79
N PRO A 54 3.63 -16.72 -11.09
CA PRO A 54 4.06 -16.47 -9.73
C PRO A 54 5.10 -15.35 -9.70
N GLU A 55 4.82 -14.31 -8.92
CA GLU A 55 5.75 -13.23 -8.65
C GLU A 55 6.50 -13.46 -7.33
N THR A 56 7.60 -12.74 -7.13
CA THR A 56 8.31 -12.78 -5.83
C THR A 56 7.46 -12.17 -4.71
N ASP A 57 7.74 -12.55 -3.45
CA ASP A 57 7.07 -11.95 -2.29
C ASP A 57 7.18 -10.41 -2.31
N GLU A 58 8.35 -9.86 -2.68
CA GLU A 58 8.61 -8.42 -2.76
C GLU A 58 7.70 -7.73 -3.78
N VAL A 59 7.55 -8.30 -4.98
CA VAL A 59 6.63 -7.78 -6.00
C VAL A 59 5.18 -7.95 -5.57
N THR A 60 4.82 -9.10 -4.99
CA THR A 60 3.46 -9.38 -4.52
C THR A 60 3.01 -8.38 -3.46
N PHE A 61 3.84 -8.12 -2.45
CA PHE A 61 3.54 -7.14 -1.41
C PHE A 61 3.50 -5.71 -1.96
N PHE A 62 4.41 -5.37 -2.88
CA PHE A 62 4.40 -4.09 -3.56
C PHE A 62 3.09 -3.86 -4.35
N LEU A 63 2.65 -4.84 -5.14
CA LEU A 63 1.41 -4.75 -5.91
C LEU A 63 0.16 -4.68 -5.03
N ALA A 64 0.14 -5.42 -3.92
CA ALA A 64 -0.95 -5.33 -2.94
C ALA A 64 -1.09 -3.90 -2.41
N GLY A 65 0.01 -3.29 -1.97
CA GLY A 65 0.02 -1.90 -1.49
C GLY A 65 -0.27 -0.88 -2.60
N TYR A 66 0.20 -1.12 -3.83
CA TYR A 66 -0.10 -0.26 -4.97
C TYR A 66 -1.60 -0.24 -5.26
N LEU A 67 -2.23 -1.41 -5.31
CA LEU A 67 -3.67 -1.55 -5.57
C LEU A 67 -4.52 -0.96 -4.45
N GLU A 68 -4.13 -1.17 -3.19
CA GLU A 68 -4.74 -0.49 -2.03
C GLU A 68 -4.71 1.03 -2.22
N GLY A 69 -3.51 1.60 -2.44
CA GLY A 69 -3.33 3.03 -2.63
C GLY A 69 -4.17 3.59 -3.77
N PHE A 70 -4.27 2.87 -4.89
CA PHE A 70 -5.13 3.26 -6.00
C PHE A 70 -6.61 3.30 -5.60
N LEU A 71 -7.11 2.23 -4.96
CA LEU A 71 -8.53 2.11 -4.59
C LEU A 71 -8.94 3.08 -3.47
N THR A 72 -8.04 3.39 -2.53
CA THR A 72 -8.37 4.14 -1.30
C THR A 72 -7.79 5.56 -1.25
N ALA A 73 -7.13 6.07 -2.29
CA ALA A 73 -6.45 7.37 -2.28
C ALA A 73 -7.30 8.52 -1.69
N GLN A 74 -8.58 8.60 -2.06
CA GLN A 74 -9.50 9.61 -1.52
C GLN A 74 -9.70 9.45 0.00
N GLN A 75 -9.96 8.23 0.47
CA GLN A 75 -10.16 7.96 1.90
C GLN A 75 -8.86 8.17 2.70
N MET A 76 -7.69 7.89 2.11
CA MET A 76 -6.39 8.20 2.72
C MET A 76 -6.21 9.70 2.92
N MET A 77 -6.61 10.51 1.93
CA MET A 77 -6.56 11.97 2.03
C MET A 77 -7.53 12.49 3.09
N ASP A 78 -8.78 12.04 3.07
CA ASP A 78 -9.79 12.43 4.06
C ASP A 78 -9.32 12.06 5.48
N HIS A 79 -8.77 10.86 5.66
CA HIS A 79 -8.22 10.41 6.94
C HIS A 79 -7.04 11.30 7.38
N TYR A 80 -6.11 11.61 6.48
CA TYR A 80 -5.00 12.50 6.76
C TYR A 80 -5.49 13.89 7.18
N THR A 81 -6.39 14.51 6.42
CA THR A 81 -6.94 15.85 6.72
C THR A 81 -7.66 15.88 8.07
N ASN A 82 -8.37 14.81 8.43
CA ASN A 82 -9.09 14.73 9.70
C ASN A 82 -8.15 14.52 10.90
N MET A 83 -7.15 13.64 10.75
CA MET A 83 -6.26 13.26 11.85
C MET A 83 -5.11 14.25 12.07
N TYR A 84 -4.60 14.87 11.01
CA TYR A 84 -3.46 15.76 11.08
C TYR A 84 -3.61 16.88 12.13
N PRO A 85 -4.70 17.68 12.19
CA PRO A 85 -4.83 18.72 13.21
C PRO A 85 -5.05 18.17 14.63
N GLN A 86 -5.47 16.92 14.78
CA GLN A 86 -5.64 16.28 16.10
C GLN A 86 -4.31 15.88 16.71
N LEU A 87 -3.31 15.54 15.87
CA LEU A 87 -2.00 15.08 16.30
C LEU A 87 -0.94 16.19 16.23
N ILE A 88 -1.03 17.06 15.22
CA ILE A 88 -0.09 18.14 14.95
C ILE A 88 -0.77 19.48 15.26
N SER A 89 -0.89 19.78 16.55
CA SER A 89 -1.46 21.03 17.04
C SER A 89 -0.46 22.19 17.12
N ASP A 90 0.85 21.90 17.08
CA ASP A 90 1.94 22.88 17.16
C ASP A 90 3.00 22.57 16.08
N PRO A 91 3.48 23.58 15.31
CA PRO A 91 4.58 23.41 14.36
C PRO A 91 5.85 22.75 14.93
N LYS A 92 6.14 22.90 16.23
CA LYS A 92 7.26 22.24 16.90
C LYS A 92 7.10 20.71 16.94
N ILE A 93 5.86 20.23 17.10
CA ILE A 93 5.53 18.79 17.06
C ILE A 93 5.83 18.25 15.66
N LEU A 94 5.43 18.99 14.61
CA LEU A 94 5.68 18.59 13.22
C LEU A 94 7.17 18.38 12.94
N GLY A 95 8.03 19.30 13.40
CA GLY A 95 9.48 19.19 13.21
C GLY A 95 10.05 17.93 13.85
N SER A 96 9.66 17.64 15.09
CA SER A 96 10.08 16.44 15.82
C SER A 96 9.59 15.15 15.16
N VAL A 97 8.30 15.10 14.77
CA VAL A 97 7.71 13.93 14.10
C VAL A 97 8.40 13.68 12.76
N LYS A 98 8.57 14.70 11.91
CA LYS A 98 9.26 14.56 10.62
C LYS A 98 10.69 14.04 10.80
N THR A 99 11.42 14.59 11.77
CA THR A 99 12.80 14.16 12.05
C THR A 99 12.84 12.71 12.51
N PHE A 100 11.94 12.33 13.41
CA PHE A 100 11.85 10.96 13.90
C PHE A 100 11.53 9.97 12.77
N MET A 101 10.46 10.23 12.01
CA MET A 101 10.02 9.36 10.91
C MET A 101 11.10 9.20 9.83
N ALA A 102 11.80 10.29 9.46
CA ALA A 102 12.88 10.23 8.47
C ALA A 102 14.09 9.41 8.95
N LYS A 103 14.51 9.58 10.21
CA LYS A 103 15.59 8.79 10.80
C LYS A 103 15.21 7.32 10.92
N GLN A 104 13.97 7.03 11.32
CA GLN A 104 13.47 5.68 11.48
C GLN A 104 13.36 4.94 10.14
N ASP A 105 12.81 5.59 9.10
CA ASP A 105 12.74 5.03 7.74
C ASP A 105 14.15 4.74 7.19
N SER A 106 15.07 5.69 7.34
CA SER A 106 16.47 5.52 6.90
C SER A 106 17.14 4.34 7.60
N TRP A 107 16.96 4.24 8.92
CA TRP A 107 17.53 3.15 9.72
C TRP A 107 16.94 1.79 9.32
N VAL A 108 15.62 1.67 9.15
CA VAL A 108 14.99 0.40 8.72
C VAL A 108 15.49 -0.02 7.35
N ARG A 109 15.55 0.89 6.38
CA ARG A 109 16.07 0.58 5.03
C ARG A 109 17.51 0.07 5.07
N GLU A 110 18.35 0.63 5.94
CA GLU A 110 19.71 0.17 6.14
C GLU A 110 19.74 -1.24 6.75
N GLN A 111 18.94 -1.50 7.79
CA GLN A 111 18.87 -2.83 8.40
C GLN A 111 18.35 -3.90 7.43
N VAL A 112 17.31 -3.62 6.66
CA VAL A 112 16.80 -4.52 5.61
C VAL A 112 17.90 -4.80 4.57
N LYS A 113 18.60 -3.76 4.11
CA LYS A 113 19.70 -3.92 3.14
C LYS A 113 20.82 -4.83 3.66
N LEU A 114 21.18 -4.69 4.94
CA LEU A 114 22.28 -5.45 5.54
C LEU A 114 21.89 -6.88 5.91
N ASN A 115 20.64 -7.10 6.34
CA ASN A 115 20.28 -8.34 7.03
C ASN A 115 19.27 -9.22 6.28
N LYS A 116 18.55 -8.73 5.26
CA LYS A 116 17.44 -9.48 4.62
C LYS A 116 17.79 -10.85 4.06
N SER A 117 19.05 -11.07 3.70
CA SER A 117 19.50 -12.35 3.13
C SER A 117 19.82 -13.41 4.17
N ALA A 118 20.08 -13.01 5.42
CA ALA A 118 20.57 -13.90 6.47
C ALA A 118 19.57 -14.04 7.64
N ASP A 119 18.72 -13.05 7.87
CA ASP A 119 17.77 -13.01 8.98
C ASP A 119 16.33 -12.95 8.45
N PRO A 120 15.49 -13.98 8.71
CA PRO A 120 14.09 -13.99 8.30
C PRO A 120 13.28 -12.82 8.83
N LEU A 121 13.64 -12.25 10.00
CA LEU A 121 12.97 -11.07 10.53
C LEU A 121 13.04 -9.90 9.55
N TRP A 122 14.23 -9.64 8.98
CA TRP A 122 14.48 -8.54 8.06
C TRP A 122 14.06 -8.81 6.61
N LYS A 123 13.61 -10.05 6.32
CA LYS A 123 12.99 -10.41 5.03
C LYS A 123 11.49 -10.02 4.99
N HIS A 124 10.81 -10.01 6.14
CA HIS A 124 9.40 -9.64 6.27
C HIS A 124 9.25 -8.14 6.56
#